data_AF-A0A970RYY5-F1
#
_entry.id   AF-A0A970RYY5-F1
#
_cell.length_a   1.000
_cell.length_b   1.000
_cell.length_c   1.000
_cell.angle_alpha   90.00
_cell.angle_beta   90.00
_cell.angle_gamma   90.00
#
_symmetry.space_group_name_H-M   'P 1'
#
loop_
_entity.id
_entity.type
_entity.pdbx_description
1 polymer ?
#
loop_
_entity_poly.entity_id
_entity_poly.type
_entity_poly.pdbx_seq_one_letter_code
_entity_poly.pdbx_strand_id
1 'polypeptide(L)'
;MYNEQLEKLIEMALMDGVLTEKEKQVLFKKAEAMGVDLDEFEMVLQAKLFEKQKSDKPVSAAPKSDKLGDVRKCPACGAIAETFATKCSDCGTEFRNIEASQNIIKFFEKLDDIESNRKDNIYETSNTNSSIGIGTIIKWLFFWYILLPLKIVSFFINKSKPAKWSTTDSRKEELVLNFPVPASREEILEFLTLASSRINSNTYFNAFAEETKYKDTWNKIWLKKIEQIYSKASLAMKNDKKSLDEVNSFAENARLIVKSNNKKVLHIALGFITLIAVLIIWGIISSKIDDNNLNQQKELKTKAETFIKAEEYDKAEQIITTLENESFIVELKSKIQLEELSKKIDALEIYLEKKEYSKIKLELDKIVWKKISTEYSTESVERDIYKTFLQKKEAINNQLPEKFKVEVGSEYSL
;
A
#
# COMPACT_ATOMS: atom_id res chain seq x y z
N MET A 1 -37.41 33.85 -22.07
CA MET A 1 -37.98 34.95 -21.26
C MET A 1 -38.52 34.29 -20.00
N TYR A 2 -38.05 34.72 -18.83
CA TYR A 2 -38.31 33.98 -17.59
C TYR A 2 -39.77 34.15 -17.15
N ASN A 3 -40.21 33.30 -16.22
CA ASN A 3 -41.50 33.48 -15.58
C ASN A 3 -41.56 34.87 -14.91
N GLU A 4 -42.67 35.58 -15.06
CA GLU A 4 -42.90 36.95 -14.54
C GLU A 4 -42.61 37.08 -13.03
N GLN A 5 -42.84 36.02 -12.26
CA GLN A 5 -42.52 35.99 -10.83
C GLN A 5 -41.02 35.98 -10.55
N LEU A 6 -40.23 35.30 -11.38
CA LEU A 6 -38.78 35.25 -11.25
C LEU A 6 -38.14 36.57 -11.70
N GLU A 7 -38.65 37.18 -12.76
CA GLU A 7 -38.18 38.50 -13.23
C GLU A 7 -38.39 39.58 -12.18
N LYS A 8 -39.56 39.61 -11.53
CA LYS A 8 -39.86 40.55 -10.44
C LYS A 8 -38.96 40.37 -9.21
N LEU A 9 -38.59 39.12 -8.89
CA LEU A 9 -37.65 38.82 -7.81
C LEU A 9 -36.23 39.29 -8.14
N ILE A 10 -35.79 39.10 -9.39
CA ILE A 10 -34.50 39.61 -9.87
C ILE A 10 -34.47 41.14 -9.78
N GLU A 11 -35.52 41.82 -10.22
CA GLU A 11 -35.58 43.29 -10.17
C GLU A 11 -35.56 43.83 -8.74
N MET A 12 -36.26 43.16 -7.81
CA MET A 12 -36.25 43.53 -6.40
C MET A 12 -34.88 43.33 -5.75
N ALA A 13 -34.21 42.21 -6.05
CA ALA A 13 -32.88 41.88 -5.54
C ALA A 13 -31.74 42.70 -6.17
N LEU A 14 -31.98 43.35 -7.31
CA LEU A 14 -31.02 44.22 -7.99
C LEU A 14 -31.37 45.72 -7.81
N MET A 15 -32.31 46.04 -6.92
CA MET A 15 -32.80 47.42 -6.72
C MET A 15 -31.74 48.35 -6.11
N ASP A 16 -30.83 47.82 -5.29
CA ASP A 16 -29.74 48.55 -4.64
C ASP A 16 -28.39 48.41 -5.38
N GLY A 17 -28.38 47.74 -6.54
CA GLY A 17 -27.18 47.53 -7.36
C GLY A 17 -26.15 46.56 -6.78
N VAL A 18 -26.46 45.89 -5.65
CA VAL A 18 -25.57 44.95 -4.95
C VAL A 18 -26.32 43.65 -4.67
N LEU A 19 -25.90 42.56 -5.31
CA LEU A 19 -26.48 41.25 -5.04
C LEU A 19 -25.75 40.56 -3.88
N THR A 20 -26.43 40.33 -2.75
CA THR A 20 -25.85 39.59 -1.62
C THR A 20 -25.86 38.08 -1.86
N GLU A 21 -24.97 37.35 -1.18
CA GLU A 21 -24.87 35.88 -1.31
C GLU A 21 -26.17 35.16 -0.91
N LYS A 22 -26.93 35.73 0.03
CA LYS A 22 -28.24 35.20 0.44
C LYS A 22 -29.31 35.40 -0.64
N GLU A 23 -29.34 36.56 -1.29
CA GLU A 23 -30.25 36.84 -2.40
C GLU A 23 -29.93 35.98 -3.62
N LYS A 24 -28.63 35.81 -3.93
CA LYS A 24 -28.16 34.87 -4.96
C LYS A 24 -28.70 33.46 -4.69
N GLN A 25 -28.54 32.94 -3.47
CA GLN A 25 -29.03 31.60 -3.13
C GLN A 25 -30.57 31.45 -3.25
N VAL A 26 -31.34 32.47 -2.88
CA VAL A 26 -32.81 32.45 -3.00
C VAL A 26 -33.24 32.45 -4.47
N LEU A 27 -32.58 33.27 -5.30
CA LEU A 27 -32.84 33.35 -6.73
C LEU A 27 -32.53 32.03 -7.46
N PHE A 28 -31.41 31.38 -7.15
CA PHE A 28 -31.04 30.08 -7.74
C PHE A 28 -32.02 28.97 -7.34
N LYS A 29 -32.43 28.90 -6.06
CA LYS A 29 -33.46 27.94 -5.63
C LYS A 29 -34.79 28.14 -6.33
N LYS A 30 -35.17 29.40 -6.60
CA LYS A 30 -36.43 29.72 -7.27
C LYS A 30 -36.36 29.41 -8.77
N ALA A 31 -35.22 29.66 -9.41
CA ALA A 31 -34.95 29.29 -10.80
C ALA A 31 -34.97 27.77 -10.99
N GLU A 32 -34.32 27.01 -10.10
CA GLU A 32 -34.33 25.55 -10.08
C GLU A 32 -35.75 24.98 -9.92
N ALA A 33 -36.52 25.52 -8.97
CA ALA A 33 -37.91 25.11 -8.75
C ALA A 33 -38.84 25.41 -9.95
N MET A 34 -38.44 26.32 -10.84
CA MET A 34 -39.14 26.66 -12.08
C MET A 34 -38.58 25.93 -13.30
N GLY A 35 -37.62 25.01 -13.10
CA GLY A 35 -37.02 24.23 -14.19
C GLY A 35 -36.12 25.05 -15.12
N VAL A 36 -35.58 26.18 -14.64
CA VAL A 36 -34.65 27.01 -15.39
C VAL A 36 -33.24 26.44 -15.24
N ASP A 37 -32.49 26.42 -16.34
CA ASP A 37 -31.08 26.03 -16.34
C ASP A 37 -30.24 27.01 -15.50
N LEU A 38 -29.43 26.49 -14.57
CA LEU A 38 -28.70 27.31 -13.60
C LEU A 38 -27.55 28.11 -14.22
N ASP A 39 -26.93 27.59 -15.28
CA ASP A 39 -25.82 28.26 -15.96
C ASP A 39 -26.35 29.41 -16.82
N GLU A 40 -27.46 29.19 -17.55
CA GLU A 40 -28.18 30.24 -18.27
C GLU A 40 -28.69 31.33 -17.32
N PHE A 41 -29.21 30.91 -16.15
CA PHE A 41 -29.67 31.82 -15.11
C PHE A 41 -28.54 32.69 -14.56
N GLU A 42 -27.39 32.11 -14.24
CA GLU A 42 -26.23 32.85 -13.72
C GLU A 42 -25.75 33.90 -14.71
N MET A 43 -25.61 33.52 -15.98
CA MET A 43 -25.19 34.44 -17.04
C MET A 43 -26.14 35.64 -17.17
N VAL A 44 -27.45 35.42 -17.18
CA VAL A 44 -28.45 36.49 -17.30
C VAL A 44 -28.50 37.36 -16.03
N LEU A 45 -28.36 36.76 -14.85
CA LEU A 45 -28.33 37.50 -13.58
C LEU A 45 -27.11 38.43 -13.50
N GLN A 46 -25.93 37.96 -13.94
CA GLN A 46 -24.72 38.78 -14.02
C GLN A 46 -24.86 39.92 -15.03
N ALA A 47 -25.44 39.66 -16.20
CA ALA A 47 -25.70 40.69 -17.21
C ALA A 47 -26.63 41.80 -16.67
N LYS A 48 -27.73 41.43 -15.99
CA LYS A 48 -28.65 42.40 -15.37
C LYS A 48 -28.01 43.20 -14.23
N LEU A 49 -27.19 42.56 -13.40
CA LEU A 49 -26.44 43.25 -12.34
C LEU A 49 -25.48 44.29 -12.94
N PHE A 50 -24.79 43.93 -14.03
CA PHE A 50 -23.90 44.84 -14.74
C PHE A 50 -24.63 46.03 -15.37
N GLU A 51 -25.81 45.80 -15.97
CA GLU A 51 -26.66 46.88 -16.49
C GLU A 51 -27.12 47.85 -15.40
N LYS A 52 -27.51 47.32 -14.23
CA LYS A 52 -27.92 48.15 -13.08
C LYS A 52 -26.77 48.96 -12.48
N GLN A 53 -25.58 48.37 -12.37
CA GLN A 53 -24.38 49.11 -11.95
C GLN A 53 -23.97 50.21 -12.93
N LYS A 54 -24.38 50.10 -14.20
CA LYS A 54 -24.17 51.13 -15.22
C LYS A 54 -25.21 52.25 -15.16
N SER A 55 -26.43 51.97 -14.68
CA SER A 55 -27.51 52.96 -14.58
C SER A 55 -27.42 53.87 -13.35
N ASP A 56 -26.77 53.44 -12.26
CA ASP A 56 -26.72 54.19 -10.98
C ASP A 56 -25.49 55.11 -10.81
N LYS A 57 -24.70 55.34 -11.86
CA LYS A 57 -23.64 56.35 -11.85
C LYS A 57 -24.15 57.69 -12.41
N PRO A 58 -24.17 58.79 -11.65
CA PRO A 58 -24.37 60.11 -12.21
C PRO A 58 -23.18 60.47 -13.11
N VAL A 59 -23.48 61.18 -14.20
CA VAL A 59 -22.53 61.75 -15.14
C VAL A 59 -21.58 62.69 -14.39
N SER A 60 -20.32 62.28 -14.22
CA SER A 60 -19.23 63.21 -13.92
C SER A 60 -17.92 62.77 -14.57
N ALA A 61 -17.46 63.62 -15.48
CA ALA A 61 -16.15 63.70 -16.13
C ALA A 61 -15.73 62.54 -17.05
N ALA A 62 -15.24 62.95 -18.23
CA ALA A 62 -14.58 62.15 -19.26
C ALA A 62 -13.62 61.10 -18.69
N PRO A 63 -13.38 59.97 -19.39
CA PRO A 63 -12.40 58.99 -18.95
C PRO A 63 -11.04 59.69 -18.89
N LYS A 64 -10.52 59.92 -17.68
CA LYS A 64 -9.09 60.13 -17.52
C LYS A 64 -8.44 58.85 -17.98
N SER A 65 -7.79 58.91 -19.13
CA SER A 65 -6.91 57.81 -19.52
C SER A 65 -5.79 57.78 -18.49
N ASP A 66 -5.75 56.75 -17.66
CA ASP A 66 -4.60 56.41 -16.82
C ASP A 66 -3.46 55.90 -17.72
N LYS A 67 -2.95 56.77 -18.60
CA LYS A 67 -1.83 56.50 -19.50
C LYS A 67 -0.46 56.74 -18.87
N LEU A 68 -0.41 57.14 -17.60
CA LEU A 68 0.76 56.97 -16.76
C LEU A 68 0.29 56.35 -15.45
N GLY A 69 0.73 55.12 -15.18
CA GLY A 69 0.57 54.52 -13.86
C GLY A 69 1.15 55.45 -12.79
N ASP A 70 0.59 55.39 -11.58
CA ASP A 70 1.03 56.16 -10.42
C ASP A 70 2.56 56.28 -10.35
N VAL A 71 3.08 57.46 -10.68
CA VAL A 71 4.52 57.74 -10.64
C VAL A 71 4.93 57.80 -9.17
N ARG A 72 5.47 56.69 -8.65
CA ARG A 72 6.00 56.60 -7.28
C ARG A 72 7.26 57.46 -7.18
N LYS A 73 7.31 58.37 -6.20
CA LYS A 73 8.49 59.21 -5.91
C LYS A 73 9.23 58.69 -4.68
N CYS A 74 10.53 58.92 -4.64
CA CYS A 74 11.34 58.56 -3.50
C CYS A 74 11.00 59.42 -2.27
N PRO A 75 10.66 58.82 -1.11
CA PRO A 75 10.36 59.59 0.10
C PRO A 75 11.54 60.43 0.61
N ALA A 76 12.77 60.04 0.29
CA ALA A 76 13.98 60.71 0.78
C ALA A 76 14.52 61.79 -0.17
N CYS A 77 14.44 61.60 -1.49
CA CYS A 77 15.02 62.56 -2.46
C CYS A 77 14.04 63.06 -3.53
N GLY A 78 12.80 62.56 -3.59
CA GLY A 78 11.80 62.98 -4.57
C GLY A 78 12.00 62.46 -6.00
N ALA A 79 13.07 61.70 -6.27
CA ALA A 79 13.32 61.11 -7.58
C ALA A 79 12.23 60.09 -7.97
N ILE A 80 12.00 59.92 -9.27
CA ILE A 80 11.03 58.94 -9.77
C ILE A 80 11.57 57.55 -9.49
N ALA A 81 10.86 56.77 -8.67
CA ALA A 81 11.23 55.41 -8.36
C ALA A 81 10.75 54.48 -9.48
N GLU A 82 11.65 53.61 -9.96
CA GLU A 82 11.28 52.51 -10.83
C GLU A 82 10.27 51.59 -10.13
N THR A 83 9.28 51.09 -10.87
CA THR A 83 8.30 50.15 -10.34
C THR A 83 9.03 48.90 -9.85
N PHE A 84 8.84 48.52 -8.58
CA PHE A 84 9.48 47.38 -7.91
C PHE A 84 10.96 47.56 -7.49
N ALA A 85 11.53 48.77 -7.55
CA ALA A 85 12.85 49.01 -6.98
C ALA A 85 12.82 48.88 -5.45
N THR A 86 13.81 48.20 -4.87
CA THR A 86 14.00 48.08 -3.41
C THR A 86 14.85 49.20 -2.82
N LYS A 87 15.63 49.89 -3.67
CA LYS A 87 16.46 51.04 -3.35
C LYS A 87 16.26 52.13 -4.39
N CYS A 88 16.30 53.39 -3.95
CA CYS A 88 16.33 54.51 -4.88
C CYS A 88 17.69 54.56 -5.61
N SER A 89 17.67 54.60 -6.94
CA SER A 89 18.85 54.76 -7.80
C SER A 89 19.64 56.04 -7.51
N ASP A 90 18.95 57.10 -7.10
CA ASP A 90 19.56 58.43 -6.96
C ASP A 90 20.07 58.74 -5.55
N CYS A 91 19.40 58.23 -4.50
CA CYS A 91 19.79 58.52 -3.11
C CYS A 91 20.12 57.28 -2.26
N GLY A 92 19.95 56.07 -2.80
CA GLY A 92 20.25 54.82 -2.09
C GLY A 92 19.32 54.48 -0.93
N THR A 93 18.27 55.28 -0.67
CA THR A 93 17.31 55.01 0.40
C THR A 93 16.49 53.76 0.09
N GLU A 94 16.38 52.85 1.06
CA GLU A 94 15.55 51.64 0.96
C GLU A 94 14.07 51.99 1.13
N PHE A 95 13.22 51.47 0.23
CA PHE A 95 11.79 51.70 0.31
C PHE A 95 11.15 50.80 1.36
N ARG A 96 10.66 51.39 2.46
CA ARG A 96 9.93 50.67 3.51
C ARG A 96 8.43 50.83 3.33
N ASN A 97 7.69 49.73 3.21
CA ASN A 97 6.23 49.75 3.14
C ASN A 97 5.62 49.13 4.40
N ILE A 98 5.29 49.98 5.37
CA ILE A 98 4.78 49.55 6.70
C ILE A 98 3.36 48.93 6.58
N GLU A 99 2.54 49.40 5.65
CA GLU A 99 1.16 48.94 5.46
C GLU A 99 1.09 47.54 4.82
N ALA A 100 2.06 47.20 3.97
CA ALA A 100 2.11 45.89 3.31
C ALA A 100 2.62 44.75 4.22
N SER A 101 3.51 45.03 5.19
CA SER A 101 3.93 44.02 6.19
C SER A 101 2.75 43.56 7.06
N GLN A 102 1.81 44.46 7.41
CA GLN A 102 0.59 44.10 8.13
C GLN A 102 -0.32 43.13 7.35
N ASN A 103 -0.30 43.17 6.02
CA ASN A 103 -1.14 42.28 5.20
C ASN A 103 -0.63 40.83 5.20
N ILE A 104 0.68 40.62 5.33
CA ILE A 104 1.28 39.28 5.44
C ILE A 104 0.88 38.64 6.76
N ILE A 105 1.00 39.38 7.86
CA ILE A 105 0.60 38.90 9.20
C ILE A 105 -0.89 38.53 9.21
N LYS A 106 -1.77 39.44 8.75
CA LYS A 106 -3.22 39.18 8.64
C LYS A 106 -3.55 37.98 7.77
N PHE A 107 -2.76 37.73 6.71
CA PHE A 107 -2.94 36.55 5.87
C PHE A 107 -2.64 35.25 6.62
N PHE A 108 -1.51 35.19 7.35
CA PHE A 108 -1.20 34.01 8.15
C PHE A 108 -2.18 33.83 9.32
N GLU A 109 -2.62 34.90 9.97
CA GLU A 109 -3.69 34.86 10.97
C GLU A 109 -4.99 34.29 10.38
N LYS A 110 -5.38 34.71 9.17
CA LYS A 110 -6.57 34.18 8.49
C LYS A 110 -6.41 32.70 8.15
N LEU A 111 -5.22 32.24 7.76
CA LEU A 111 -4.97 30.83 7.54
C LEU A 111 -5.09 30.01 8.84
N ASP A 112 -4.59 30.55 9.94
CA ASP A 112 -4.65 29.91 11.25
C ASP A 112 -6.07 29.94 11.84
N ASP A 113 -6.87 30.98 11.57
CA ASP A 113 -8.29 31.05 11.93
C ASP A 113 -9.15 30.04 11.15
N ILE A 114 -8.86 29.85 9.87
CA ILE A 114 -9.52 28.79 9.09
C ILE A 114 -9.17 27.40 9.63
N GLU A 115 -7.94 27.22 10.10
CA GLU A 115 -7.48 25.97 10.71
C GLU A 115 -8.15 25.73 12.07
N SER A 116 -8.24 26.74 12.93
CA SER A 116 -8.83 26.65 14.27
C SER A 116 -10.34 26.36 14.22
N ASN A 117 -11.03 26.85 13.18
CA ASN A 117 -12.44 26.60 12.94
C ASN A 117 -12.73 25.30 12.17
N ARG A 118 -11.73 24.44 11.92
CA ARG A 118 -11.95 23.17 11.22
C ARG A 118 -12.88 22.26 12.02
N LYS A 119 -13.91 21.72 11.35
CA LYS A 119 -14.84 20.73 11.91
C LYS A 119 -14.52 19.29 11.49
N ASP A 120 -13.70 19.12 10.46
CA ASP A 120 -13.33 17.81 9.90
C ASP A 120 -12.18 17.17 10.70
N ASN A 121 -12.32 15.89 11.07
CA ASN A 121 -11.20 15.11 11.61
C ASN A 121 -10.33 14.59 10.46
N ILE A 122 -9.13 15.17 10.28
CA ILE A 122 -8.15 14.73 9.25
C ILE A 122 -7.60 13.32 9.57
N TYR A 123 -7.49 13.01 10.85
CA TYR A 123 -7.04 11.71 11.33
C TYR A 123 -8.23 10.95 11.91
N GLU A 124 -8.86 10.11 11.10
CA GLU A 124 -9.51 8.94 11.70
C GLU A 124 -8.39 8.07 12.27
N THR A 125 -8.12 8.21 13.57
CA THR A 125 -7.44 7.15 14.31
C THR A 125 -8.35 5.95 14.22
N SER A 126 -8.14 5.11 13.20
CA SER A 126 -8.66 3.75 13.22
C SER A 126 -7.89 3.03 14.34
N ASN A 127 -8.35 3.21 15.57
CA ASN A 127 -7.99 2.36 16.67
C ASN A 127 -8.68 1.01 16.43
N THR A 128 -8.19 0.27 15.44
CA THR A 128 -8.53 -1.13 15.32
C THR A 128 -7.71 -1.84 16.38
N ASN A 129 -8.20 -1.81 17.62
CA ASN A 129 -7.96 -2.90 18.56
C ASN A 129 -8.61 -4.15 17.95
N SER A 130 -8.01 -4.69 16.89
CA SER A 130 -8.35 -6.02 16.43
C SER A 130 -7.77 -6.96 17.47
N SER A 131 -8.58 -7.34 18.46
CA SER A 131 -8.27 -8.50 19.26
C SER A 131 -8.04 -9.63 18.26
N ILE A 132 -6.83 -10.21 18.31
CA ILE A 132 -6.45 -11.28 17.40
C ILE A 132 -7.26 -12.51 17.87
N GLY A 133 -8.49 -12.62 17.35
CA GLY A 133 -9.37 -13.73 17.66
C GLY A 133 -8.73 -15.03 17.18
N ILE A 134 -8.98 -16.12 17.91
CA ILE A 134 -8.43 -17.45 17.63
C ILE A 134 -8.73 -17.89 16.18
N GLY A 135 -9.86 -17.47 15.61
CA GLY A 135 -10.20 -17.69 14.19
C GLY A 135 -9.29 -16.94 13.19
N THR A 136 -8.71 -15.80 13.56
CA THR A 136 -7.69 -15.10 12.78
C THR A 136 -6.36 -15.85 12.80
N ILE A 137 -6.00 -16.44 13.94
CA ILE A 137 -4.79 -17.25 14.11
C ILE A 137 -4.88 -18.53 13.27
N ILE A 138 -6.03 -19.20 13.27
CA ILE A 138 -6.27 -20.40 12.45
C ILE A 138 -6.22 -20.07 10.96
N LYS A 139 -6.81 -18.94 10.53
CA LYS A 139 -6.69 -18.46 9.14
C LYS A 139 -5.25 -18.11 8.77
N TRP A 140 -4.47 -17.55 9.68
CA TRP A 140 -3.05 -17.29 9.47
C TRP A 140 -2.25 -18.59 9.39
N LEU A 141 -2.56 -19.61 10.19
CA LEU A 141 -1.89 -20.91 10.11
C LEU A 141 -2.12 -21.64 8.78
N PHE A 142 -3.34 -21.62 8.24
CA PHE A 142 -3.69 -22.38 7.03
C PHE A 142 -3.59 -21.60 5.71
N PHE A 143 -3.68 -20.26 5.75
CA PHE A 143 -3.72 -19.42 4.55
C PHE A 143 -2.68 -18.29 4.56
N TRP A 144 -1.69 -18.31 5.46
CA TRP A 144 -0.62 -17.30 5.53
C TRP A 144 0.04 -17.02 4.18
N TYR A 145 0.35 -18.06 3.40
CA TYR A 145 1.04 -17.95 2.12
C TYR A 145 0.20 -17.25 1.03
N ILE A 146 -1.14 -17.22 1.16
CA ILE A 146 -2.06 -16.49 0.27
C ILE A 146 -2.49 -15.14 0.87
N LEU A 147 -2.77 -15.10 2.17
CA LEU A 147 -3.25 -13.91 2.87
C LEU A 147 -2.16 -12.85 3.07
N LEU A 148 -0.92 -13.26 3.31
CA LEU A 148 0.21 -12.36 3.47
C LEU A 148 0.48 -11.54 2.21
N PRO A 149 0.60 -12.14 0.99
CA PRO A 149 0.76 -11.34 -0.22
C PRO A 149 -0.47 -10.47 -0.52
N LEU A 150 -1.70 -10.94 -0.29
CA LEU A 150 -2.91 -10.12 -0.47
C LEU A 150 -2.96 -8.92 0.48
N LYS A 151 -2.61 -9.12 1.76
CA LYS A 151 -2.54 -8.03 2.76
C LYS A 151 -1.43 -7.05 2.42
N ILE A 152 -0.27 -7.54 1.99
CA ILE A 152 0.84 -6.72 1.52
C ILE A 152 0.39 -5.86 0.32
N VAL A 153 -0.20 -6.47 -0.71
CA VAL A 153 -0.70 -5.74 -1.88
C VAL A 153 -1.72 -4.69 -1.47
N SER A 154 -2.67 -5.03 -0.59
CA SER A 154 -3.66 -4.07 -0.08
C SER A 154 -3.02 -2.92 0.72
N PHE A 155 -1.96 -3.18 1.48
CA PHE A 155 -1.21 -2.18 2.22
C PHE A 155 -0.52 -1.20 1.28
N PHE A 156 0.05 -1.67 0.17
CA PHE A 156 0.66 -0.81 -0.86
C PHE A 156 -0.38 -0.02 -1.64
N ILE A 157 -1.48 -0.64 -2.08
CA ILE A 157 -2.58 0.05 -2.77
C ILE A 157 -3.16 1.15 -1.88
N ASN A 158 -3.32 0.90 -0.57
CA ASN A 158 -3.83 1.92 0.34
C ASN A 158 -2.78 3.01 0.64
N LYS A 159 -1.48 2.68 0.65
CA LYS A 159 -0.41 3.66 0.83
C LYS A 159 -0.10 4.51 -0.40
N SER A 160 -0.42 4.05 -1.62
CA SER A 160 -0.24 4.84 -2.84
C SER A 160 -1.34 5.88 -3.08
N LYS A 161 -2.45 5.84 -2.34
CA LYS A 161 -3.51 6.85 -2.45
C LYS A 161 -3.00 8.23 -2.02
N PRO A 162 -3.42 9.31 -2.73
CA PRO A 162 -3.10 10.68 -2.33
C PRO A 162 -3.65 10.99 -0.94
N ALA A 163 -3.12 12.05 -0.31
CA ALA A 163 -3.62 12.49 0.98
C ALA A 163 -5.12 12.80 0.90
N LYS A 164 -5.87 12.44 1.94
CA LYS A 164 -7.24 12.95 2.13
C LYS A 164 -7.17 14.50 2.19
N TRP A 165 -8.00 15.17 1.39
CA TRP A 165 -8.03 16.63 1.28
C TRP A 165 -9.44 17.14 1.58
N SER A 166 -9.58 17.99 2.60
CA SER A 166 -10.89 18.51 3.00
C SER A 166 -11.28 19.76 2.20
N THR A 167 -12.54 20.17 2.34
CA THR A 167 -13.03 21.46 1.82
C THR A 167 -12.29 22.63 2.47
N THR A 168 -11.98 22.52 3.77
CA THR A 168 -11.17 23.48 4.52
C THR A 168 -9.77 23.59 3.93
N ASP A 169 -9.13 22.48 3.59
CA ASP A 169 -7.78 22.47 3.01
C ASP A 169 -7.76 23.08 1.62
N SER A 170 -8.78 22.79 0.81
CA SER A 170 -8.95 23.38 -0.53
C SER A 170 -9.08 24.90 -0.45
N ARG A 171 -9.87 25.41 0.50
CA ARG A 171 -10.01 26.86 0.73
C ARG A 171 -8.70 27.50 1.19
N LYS A 172 -7.93 26.83 2.05
CA LYS A 172 -6.61 27.31 2.48
C LYS A 172 -5.60 27.30 1.33
N GLU A 173 -5.60 26.25 0.52
CA GLU A 173 -4.74 26.16 -0.67
C GLU A 173 -5.01 27.30 -1.64
N GLU A 174 -6.29 27.56 -1.94
CA GLU A 174 -6.71 28.67 -2.79
C GLU A 174 -6.23 30.01 -2.23
N LEU A 175 -6.40 30.24 -0.93
CA LEU A 175 -5.89 31.44 -0.26
C LEU A 175 -4.38 31.58 -0.38
N VAL A 176 -3.61 30.50 -0.19
CA VAL A 176 -2.14 30.52 -0.31
C VAL A 176 -1.71 30.85 -1.74
N LEU A 177 -2.28 30.17 -2.73
CA LEU A 177 -1.88 30.34 -4.12
C LEU A 177 -2.30 31.71 -4.66
N ASN A 178 -3.48 32.21 -4.28
CA ASN A 178 -4.01 33.50 -4.78
C ASN A 178 -3.53 34.72 -3.99
N PHE A 179 -2.85 34.55 -2.85
CA PHE A 179 -2.33 35.70 -2.09
C PHE A 179 -1.36 36.54 -2.95
N PRO A 180 -1.49 37.88 -3.02
CA PRO A 180 -0.63 38.70 -3.85
C PRO A 180 0.84 38.54 -3.46
N VAL A 181 1.70 38.37 -4.45
CA VAL A 181 3.15 38.24 -4.21
C VAL A 181 3.67 39.59 -3.69
N PRO A 182 4.42 39.62 -2.58
CA PRO A 182 4.89 40.88 -2.02
C PRO A 182 5.82 41.66 -2.96
N ALA A 183 5.98 42.95 -2.73
CA ALA A 183 6.66 43.86 -3.67
C ALA A 183 7.96 44.45 -3.12
N SER A 184 8.12 44.57 -1.80
CA SER A 184 9.36 45.05 -1.17
C SER A 184 10.27 43.90 -0.72
N ARG A 185 11.55 44.23 -0.45
CA ARG A 185 12.55 43.26 -0.01
C ARG A 185 12.17 42.63 1.33
N GLU A 186 11.81 43.48 2.29
CA GLU A 186 11.48 43.09 3.65
C GLU A 186 10.25 42.18 3.65
N GLU A 187 9.22 42.53 2.88
CA GLU A 187 8.02 41.71 2.74
C GLU A 187 8.31 40.33 2.13
N ILE A 188 9.17 40.28 1.10
CA ILE A 188 9.57 39.02 0.46
C ILE A 188 10.29 38.13 1.49
N LEU A 189 11.24 38.68 2.24
CA LEU A 189 12.00 37.93 3.24
C LEU A 189 11.12 37.50 4.42
N GLU A 190 10.20 38.35 4.88
CA GLU A 190 9.23 38.03 5.93
C GLU A 190 8.30 36.88 5.51
N PHE A 191 7.71 36.98 4.30
CA PHE A 191 6.86 35.91 3.78
C PHE A 191 7.65 34.62 3.60
N LEU A 192 8.85 34.67 3.01
CA LEU A 192 9.67 33.47 2.78
C LEU A 192 10.09 32.82 4.09
N THR A 193 10.36 33.60 5.14
CA THR A 193 10.67 33.08 6.47
C THR A 193 9.47 32.29 7.02
N LEU A 194 8.27 32.89 6.99
CA LEU A 194 7.05 32.25 7.47
C LEU A 194 6.68 31.03 6.62
N ALA A 195 6.74 31.15 5.29
CA ALA A 195 6.41 30.05 4.37
C ALA A 195 7.39 28.89 4.49
N SER A 196 8.69 29.17 4.62
CA SER A 196 9.71 28.14 4.81
C SER A 196 9.51 27.38 6.12
N SER A 197 9.03 28.06 7.17
CA SER A 197 8.71 27.39 8.45
C SER A 197 7.55 26.40 8.34
N ARG A 198 6.69 26.52 7.31
CA ARG A 198 5.60 25.57 7.03
C ARG A 198 6.06 24.35 6.22
N ILE A 199 7.31 24.32 5.73
CA ILE A 199 7.89 23.16 5.04
C ILE A 199 8.40 22.14 6.07
N ASN A 200 7.87 20.92 6.00
CA ASN A 200 8.16 19.85 6.94
C ASN A 200 9.10 18.79 6.34
N SER A 201 10.08 18.34 7.12
CA SER A 201 10.91 17.19 6.76
C SER A 201 10.35 15.89 7.33
N ASN A 202 10.50 14.79 6.59
CA ASN A 202 9.97 13.49 6.99
C ASN A 202 11.10 12.51 7.33
N THR A 203 10.80 11.51 8.16
CA THR A 203 11.72 10.40 8.47
C THR A 203 11.36 9.17 7.62
N TYR A 204 12.30 8.25 7.40
CA TYR A 204 12.04 6.97 6.72
C TYR A 204 10.89 6.17 7.39
N PHE A 205 10.81 6.17 8.72
CA PHE A 205 9.78 5.43 9.46
C PHE A 205 8.35 5.92 9.17
N ASN A 206 8.15 7.23 9.08
CA ASN A 206 6.82 7.82 8.90
C ASN A 206 6.54 8.17 7.44
N ALA A 207 7.43 7.87 6.49
CA ALA A 207 7.34 8.30 5.09
C ALA A 207 6.01 7.97 4.38
N PHE A 208 5.28 6.96 4.87
CA PHE A 208 3.96 6.62 4.36
C PHE A 208 2.86 6.64 5.42
N ALA A 209 3.06 7.37 6.52
CA ALA A 209 1.98 7.68 7.46
C ALA A 209 1.01 8.68 6.79
N GLU A 210 -0.27 8.62 7.15
CA GLU A 210 -1.28 9.48 6.53
C GLU A 210 -1.01 10.97 6.82
N GLU A 211 -0.54 11.28 8.04
CA GLU A 211 -0.04 12.61 8.42
C GLU A 211 1.11 13.10 7.52
N THR A 212 1.98 12.21 7.09
CA THR A 212 3.15 12.54 6.29
C THR A 212 2.76 12.83 4.85
N LYS A 213 1.79 12.09 4.31
CA LYS A 213 1.21 12.40 2.99
C LYS A 213 0.53 13.77 2.99
N TYR A 214 -0.22 14.08 4.05
CA TYR A 214 -0.86 15.38 4.22
C TYR A 214 0.19 16.50 4.28
N LYS A 215 1.22 16.35 5.12
CA LYS A 215 2.36 17.29 5.20
C LYS A 215 3.08 17.44 3.86
N ASP A 216 3.32 16.35 3.11
CA ASP A 216 3.97 16.42 1.80
C ASP A 216 3.12 17.12 0.74
N THR A 217 1.79 17.03 0.84
CA THR A 217 0.88 17.77 -0.04
C THR A 217 0.97 19.27 0.25
N TRP A 218 0.94 19.66 1.52
CA TRP A 218 1.17 21.05 1.94
C TRP A 218 2.57 21.55 1.58
N ASN A 219 3.60 20.72 1.72
CA ASN A 219 4.97 21.07 1.32
C ASN A 219 5.04 21.44 -0.16
N LYS A 220 4.32 20.72 -1.05
CA LYS A 220 4.25 21.05 -2.48
C LYS A 220 3.55 22.39 -2.73
N ILE A 221 2.47 22.68 -2.00
CA ILE A 221 1.73 23.95 -2.12
C ILE A 221 2.60 25.13 -1.67
N TRP A 222 3.23 25.02 -0.51
CA TRP A 222 4.13 26.04 0.01
C TRP A 222 5.37 26.21 -0.87
N LEU A 223 5.93 25.13 -1.41
CA LEU A 223 7.03 25.20 -2.37
C LEU A 223 6.61 25.97 -3.63
N LYS A 224 5.45 25.66 -4.22
CA LYS A 224 4.93 26.43 -5.37
C LYS A 224 4.81 27.91 -5.04
N LYS A 225 4.34 28.26 -3.84
CA LYS A 225 4.22 29.67 -3.43
C LYS A 225 5.59 30.35 -3.26
N ILE A 226 6.53 29.66 -2.62
CA ILE A 226 7.92 30.11 -2.47
C ILE A 226 8.56 30.34 -3.86
N GLU A 227 8.31 29.46 -4.82
CA GLU A 227 8.82 29.58 -6.18
C GLU A 227 8.21 30.76 -6.95
N GLN A 228 6.91 31.04 -6.76
CA GLN A 228 6.27 32.25 -7.31
C GLN A 228 6.91 33.52 -6.75
N ILE A 229 7.17 33.56 -5.44
CA ILE A 229 7.82 34.70 -4.77
C ILE A 229 9.25 34.85 -5.24
N TYR A 230 10.01 33.75 -5.30
CA TYR A 230 11.37 33.72 -5.84
C TYR A 230 11.42 34.25 -7.27
N SER A 231 10.48 33.84 -8.14
CA SER A 231 10.43 34.29 -9.53
C SER A 231 10.18 35.79 -9.65
N LYS A 232 9.41 36.39 -8.74
CA LYS A 232 9.19 37.84 -8.72
C LYS A 232 10.38 38.57 -8.10
N ALA A 233 10.92 38.04 -7.01
CA ALA A 233 12.09 38.58 -6.32
C ALA A 233 13.31 38.62 -7.23
N SER A 234 13.55 37.58 -8.03
CA SER A 234 14.64 37.55 -9.01
C SER A 234 14.53 38.61 -10.10
N LEU A 235 13.31 39.10 -10.37
CA LEU A 235 13.06 40.22 -11.27
C LEU A 235 13.20 41.58 -10.57
N ALA A 236 12.66 41.72 -9.36
CA ALA A 236 12.68 42.97 -8.60
C ALA A 236 14.05 43.29 -7.97
N MET A 237 14.85 42.26 -7.64
CA MET A 237 16.12 42.38 -6.92
C MET A 237 17.35 42.19 -7.82
N LYS A 238 17.23 42.35 -9.15
CA LYS A 238 18.35 42.12 -10.08
C LYS A 238 19.62 42.90 -9.72
N ASN A 239 19.46 44.09 -9.15
CA ASN A 239 20.56 44.98 -8.76
C ASN A 239 21.02 44.78 -7.30
N ASP A 240 20.39 43.89 -6.54
CA ASP A 240 20.71 43.59 -5.14
C ASP A 240 21.04 42.10 -4.95
N LYS A 241 22.26 41.73 -5.35
CA LYS A 241 22.73 40.34 -5.33
C LYS A 241 22.62 39.68 -3.94
N LYS A 242 22.93 40.41 -2.87
CA LYS A 242 22.90 39.87 -1.51
C LYS A 242 21.48 39.42 -1.13
N SER A 243 20.49 40.28 -1.37
CA SER A 243 19.08 39.98 -1.10
C SER A 243 18.59 38.83 -1.97
N LEU A 244 19.01 38.77 -3.23
CA LEU A 244 18.68 37.67 -4.13
C LEU A 244 19.27 36.33 -3.67
N ASP A 245 20.52 36.32 -3.18
CA ASP A 245 21.17 35.13 -2.62
C ASP A 245 20.44 34.62 -1.36
N GLU A 246 19.99 35.54 -0.48
CA GLU A 246 19.16 35.20 0.68
C GLU A 246 17.82 34.57 0.26
N VAL A 247 17.11 35.18 -0.71
CA VAL A 247 15.86 34.62 -1.27
C VAL A 247 16.08 33.26 -1.92
N ASN A 248 17.19 33.08 -2.63
CA ASN A 248 17.56 31.81 -3.25
C ASN A 248 17.80 30.71 -2.19
N SER A 249 18.40 31.06 -1.04
CA SER A 249 18.64 30.10 0.04
C SER A 249 17.33 29.52 0.61
N PHE A 250 16.27 30.33 0.75
CA PHE A 250 14.95 29.85 1.17
C PHE A 250 14.34 28.89 0.14
N ALA A 251 14.38 29.27 -1.14
CA ALA A 251 13.84 28.44 -2.22
C ALA A 251 14.59 27.11 -2.36
N GLU A 252 15.92 27.12 -2.32
CA GLU A 252 16.73 25.91 -2.39
C GLU A 252 16.53 24.99 -1.18
N ASN A 253 16.49 25.53 0.04
CA ASN A 253 16.22 24.74 1.24
C ASN A 253 14.85 24.05 1.15
N ALA A 254 13.81 24.76 0.69
CA ALA A 254 12.49 24.17 0.48
C ALA A 254 12.53 23.06 -0.59
N ARG A 255 13.19 23.29 -1.72
CA ARG A 255 13.37 22.27 -2.79
C ARG A 255 14.08 21.02 -2.27
N LEU A 256 15.16 21.20 -1.50
CA LEU A 256 15.94 20.10 -0.94
C LEU A 256 15.11 19.25 0.02
N ILE A 257 14.31 19.87 0.91
CA ILE A 257 13.45 19.13 1.84
C ILE A 257 12.40 18.31 1.07
N VAL A 258 11.69 18.94 0.12
CA VAL A 258 10.66 18.26 -0.69
C VAL A 258 11.24 17.12 -1.52
N LYS A 259 12.39 17.35 -2.18
CA LYS A 259 13.10 16.32 -2.94
C LYS A 259 13.58 15.17 -2.05
N SER A 260 14.09 15.48 -0.86
CA SER A 260 14.53 14.50 0.13
C SER A 260 13.37 13.62 0.62
N ASN A 261 12.21 14.21 0.91
CA ASN A 261 11.01 13.46 1.30
C ASN A 261 10.56 12.50 0.20
N ASN A 262 10.47 12.96 -1.05
CA ASN A 262 10.11 12.11 -2.18
C ASN A 262 11.12 10.96 -2.39
N LYS A 263 12.41 11.23 -2.22
CA LYS A 263 13.47 10.21 -2.36
C LYS A 263 13.35 9.13 -1.29
N LYS A 264 13.00 9.49 -0.04
CA LYS A 264 12.78 8.52 1.05
C LYS A 264 11.63 7.56 0.73
N VAL A 265 10.51 8.09 0.22
CA VAL A 265 9.37 7.28 -0.23
C VAL A 265 9.79 6.30 -1.35
N LEU A 266 10.55 6.80 -2.34
CA LEU A 266 11.05 5.98 -3.44
C LEU A 266 12.00 4.87 -2.97
N HIS A 267 12.95 5.19 -2.09
CA HIS A 267 13.89 4.22 -1.53
C HIS A 267 13.18 3.07 -0.82
N ILE A 268 12.16 3.36 -0.02
CA ILE A 268 11.42 2.31 0.69
C ILE A 268 10.60 1.47 -0.29
N ALA A 269 9.98 2.09 -1.30
CA ALA A 269 9.26 1.35 -2.34
C ALA A 269 10.19 0.40 -3.11
N LEU A 270 11.38 0.88 -3.50
CA LEU A 270 12.40 0.06 -4.17
C LEU A 270 12.91 -1.07 -3.27
N GLY A 271 13.20 -0.78 -2.00
CA GLY A 271 13.63 -1.78 -1.02
C GLY A 271 12.59 -2.88 -0.78
N PHE A 272 11.30 -2.54 -0.92
CA PHE A 272 10.24 -3.54 -0.82
C PHE A 272 10.13 -4.44 -2.05
N ILE A 273 10.26 -3.85 -3.25
CA ILE A 273 10.28 -4.59 -4.52
C ILE A 273 11.44 -5.58 -4.53
N THR A 274 12.63 -5.15 -4.09
CA THR A 274 13.81 -6.03 -4.02
C THR A 274 13.62 -7.16 -3.01
N LEU A 275 13.02 -6.89 -1.84
CA LEU A 275 12.67 -7.92 -0.85
C LEU A 275 11.74 -8.98 -1.44
N ILE A 276 10.68 -8.59 -2.14
CA ILE A 276 9.76 -9.53 -2.79
C ILE A 276 10.49 -10.38 -3.83
N ALA A 277 11.31 -9.74 -4.68
CA ALA A 277 12.07 -10.46 -5.71
C ALA A 277 12.99 -11.52 -5.09
N VAL A 278 13.67 -11.19 -3.99
CA VAL A 278 14.53 -12.14 -3.25
C VAL A 278 13.71 -13.29 -2.69
N LEU A 279 12.53 -13.05 -2.12
CA LEU A 279 11.67 -14.12 -1.60
C LEU A 279 11.15 -15.06 -2.70
N ILE A 280 10.80 -14.51 -3.87
CA ILE A 280 10.39 -15.31 -5.02
C ILE A 280 11.56 -16.19 -5.51
N ILE A 281 12.74 -15.59 -5.67
CA ILE A 281 13.95 -16.31 -6.09
C ILE A 281 14.29 -17.41 -5.07
N TRP A 282 14.24 -17.10 -3.78
CA TRP A 282 14.46 -18.07 -2.71
C TRP A 282 13.47 -19.24 -2.78
N GLY A 283 12.17 -18.97 -3.01
CA GLY A 283 11.15 -19.99 -3.18
C GLY A 283 11.44 -20.94 -4.35
N ILE A 284 11.87 -20.39 -5.50
CA ILE A 284 12.25 -21.19 -6.69
C ILE A 284 13.47 -22.07 -6.39
N ILE A 285 14.50 -21.50 -5.73
CA ILE A 285 15.71 -22.24 -5.37
C ILE A 285 15.38 -23.36 -4.37
N SER A 286 14.60 -23.08 -3.34
CA SER A 286 14.18 -24.07 -2.34
C SER A 286 13.44 -25.23 -2.98
N SER A 287 12.44 -24.95 -3.84
CA SER A 287 11.69 -25.98 -4.55
C SER A 287 12.61 -26.89 -5.38
N LYS A 288 13.61 -26.32 -6.06
CA LYS A 288 14.56 -27.09 -6.88
C LYS A 288 15.46 -28.00 -6.03
N ILE A 289 15.84 -27.55 -4.83
CA ILE A 289 16.62 -28.37 -3.89
C ILE A 289 15.78 -29.55 -3.41
N ASP A 290 14.52 -29.31 -3.03
CA ASP A 290 13.61 -30.35 -2.56
C ASP A 290 13.36 -31.42 -3.64
N ASP A 291 13.13 -31.00 -4.88
CA ASP A 291 12.98 -31.91 -6.03
C ASP A 291 14.22 -32.78 -6.25
N ASN A 292 15.41 -32.20 -6.13
CA ASN A 292 16.67 -32.93 -6.32
C ASN A 292 16.87 -33.98 -5.21
N ASN A 293 16.62 -33.60 -3.96
CA ASN A 293 16.71 -34.52 -2.82
C ASN A 293 15.71 -35.68 -2.97
N LEU A 294 14.47 -35.38 -3.37
CA LEU A 294 13.45 -36.41 -3.61
C LEU A 294 13.86 -37.37 -4.74
N ASN A 295 14.45 -36.86 -5.82
CA ASN A 295 14.93 -37.69 -6.92
C ASN A 295 16.09 -38.59 -6.49
N GLN A 296 17.02 -38.09 -5.68
CA GLN A 296 18.10 -38.90 -5.11
C GLN A 296 17.55 -40.03 -4.21
N GLN A 297 16.59 -39.72 -3.34
CA GLN A 297 15.92 -40.72 -2.49
C GLN A 297 15.18 -41.78 -3.32
N LYS A 298 14.54 -41.39 -4.44
CA LYS A 298 13.90 -42.33 -5.38
C LYS A 298 14.91 -43.25 -6.08
N GLU A 299 16.08 -42.73 -6.46
CA GLU A 299 17.15 -43.54 -7.06
C GLU A 299 17.67 -44.59 -6.06
N LEU A 300 17.92 -44.17 -4.82
CA LEU A 300 18.32 -45.07 -3.73
C LEU A 300 17.26 -46.14 -3.46
N LYS A 301 15.98 -45.75 -3.40
CA LYS A 301 14.87 -46.71 -3.28
C LYS A 301 14.90 -47.75 -4.40
N THR A 302 15.05 -47.31 -5.64
CA THR A 302 15.09 -48.21 -6.81
C THR A 302 16.26 -49.19 -6.71
N LYS A 303 17.45 -48.72 -6.28
CA LYS A 303 18.61 -49.59 -6.03
C LYS A 303 18.32 -50.63 -4.94
N ALA A 304 17.72 -50.22 -3.82
CA ALA A 304 17.33 -51.16 -2.77
C ALA A 304 16.34 -52.22 -3.29
N GLU A 305 15.34 -51.84 -4.08
CA GLU A 305 14.40 -52.80 -4.69
C GLU A 305 15.09 -53.80 -5.62
N THR A 306 16.12 -53.39 -6.35
CA THR A 306 16.89 -54.33 -7.18
C THR A 306 17.65 -55.36 -6.33
N PHE A 307 18.22 -54.96 -5.19
CA PHE A 307 18.88 -55.90 -4.27
C PHE A 307 17.89 -56.85 -3.60
N ILE A 308 16.70 -56.37 -3.21
CA ILE A 308 15.63 -57.22 -2.66
C ILE A 308 15.23 -58.31 -3.67
N LYS A 309 15.03 -57.95 -4.94
CA LYS A 309 14.70 -58.92 -6.00
C LYS A 309 15.82 -59.91 -6.29
N ALA A 310 17.07 -59.50 -6.08
CA ALA A 310 18.24 -60.37 -6.21
C ALA A 310 18.51 -61.22 -4.94
N GLU A 311 17.65 -61.13 -3.93
CA GLU A 311 17.78 -61.79 -2.62
C GLU A 311 19.02 -61.35 -1.81
N GLU A 312 19.61 -60.20 -2.12
CA GLU A 312 20.77 -59.63 -1.44
C GLU A 312 20.33 -58.65 -0.33
N TYR A 313 19.64 -59.16 0.70
CA TYR A 313 18.99 -58.32 1.71
C TYR A 313 19.95 -57.44 2.52
N ASP A 314 21.14 -57.93 2.86
CA ASP A 314 22.16 -57.14 3.59
C ASP A 314 22.54 -55.86 2.84
N LYS A 315 22.65 -55.93 1.50
CA LYS A 315 22.96 -54.77 0.66
C LYS A 315 21.76 -53.83 0.55
N ALA A 316 20.54 -54.36 0.53
CA ALA A 316 19.33 -53.56 0.57
C ALA A 316 19.22 -52.77 1.89
N GLU A 317 19.49 -53.42 3.03
CA GLU A 317 19.47 -52.77 4.35
C GLU A 317 20.50 -51.65 4.48
N GLN A 318 21.71 -51.85 3.93
CA GLN A 318 22.72 -50.78 3.89
C GLN A 318 22.24 -49.54 3.14
N ILE A 319 21.42 -49.69 2.10
CA ILE A 319 20.85 -48.53 1.40
C ILE A 319 19.70 -47.92 2.21
N ILE A 320 18.87 -48.75 2.84
CA ILE A 320 17.75 -48.28 3.67
C ILE A 320 18.23 -47.39 4.83
N THR A 321 19.38 -47.67 5.45
CA THR A 321 19.92 -46.81 6.52
C THR A 321 20.37 -45.43 6.04
N THR A 322 20.58 -45.24 4.74
CA THR A 322 20.93 -43.96 4.14
C THR A 322 19.73 -43.15 3.66
N LEU A 323 18.54 -43.76 3.64
CA LEU A 323 17.31 -43.07 3.26
C LEU A 323 16.85 -42.15 4.38
N GLU A 324 16.25 -41.03 3.99
CA GLU A 324 15.62 -40.07 4.91
C GLU A 324 14.09 -40.12 4.79
N ASN A 325 13.56 -40.61 3.66
CA ASN A 325 12.13 -40.70 3.45
C ASN A 325 11.55 -41.92 4.19
N GLU A 326 10.85 -41.66 5.29
CA GLU A 326 10.25 -42.71 6.14
C GLU A 326 9.29 -43.63 5.39
N SER A 327 8.50 -43.10 4.45
CA SER A 327 7.59 -43.92 3.64
C SER A 327 8.38 -44.94 2.80
N PHE A 328 9.49 -44.55 2.19
CA PHE A 328 10.34 -45.47 1.43
C PHE A 328 11.01 -46.51 2.35
N ILE A 329 11.45 -46.09 3.54
CA ILE A 329 12.05 -47.00 4.53
C ILE A 329 11.04 -48.09 4.94
N VAL A 330 9.82 -47.69 5.32
CA VAL A 330 8.77 -48.63 5.74
C VAL A 330 8.38 -49.55 4.60
N GLU A 331 8.23 -49.03 3.38
CA GLU A 331 7.90 -49.84 2.20
C GLU A 331 8.98 -50.90 1.92
N LEU A 332 10.26 -50.51 1.91
CA LEU A 332 11.37 -51.43 1.61
C LEU A 332 11.54 -52.49 2.69
N LYS A 333 11.49 -52.11 3.98
CA LYS A 333 11.55 -53.06 5.10
C LYS A 333 10.39 -54.04 5.07
N SER A 334 9.19 -53.56 4.73
CA SER A 334 8.01 -54.41 4.58
C SER A 334 8.19 -55.40 3.43
N LYS A 335 8.75 -54.97 2.28
CA LYS A 335 9.07 -55.88 1.17
C LYS A 335 10.08 -56.96 1.58
N ILE A 336 11.14 -56.60 2.30
CA ILE A 336 12.12 -57.59 2.81
C ILE A 336 11.43 -58.62 3.70
N GLN A 337 10.64 -58.16 4.68
CA GLN A 337 9.90 -59.06 5.57
C GLN A 337 8.91 -59.95 4.80
N LEU A 338 8.22 -59.43 3.79
CA LEU A 338 7.32 -60.21 2.94
C LEU A 338 8.06 -61.33 2.21
N GLU A 339 9.22 -61.04 1.62
CA GLU A 339 10.02 -62.06 0.90
C GLU A 339 10.56 -63.14 1.85
N GLU A 340 11.08 -62.75 3.01
CA GLU A 340 11.56 -63.70 4.02
C GLU A 340 10.45 -64.62 4.55
N LEU A 341 9.27 -64.05 4.84
CA LEU A 341 8.13 -64.83 5.30
C LEU A 341 7.54 -65.68 4.18
N SER A 342 7.53 -65.19 2.93
CA SER A 342 7.10 -65.95 1.76
C SER A 342 7.95 -67.21 1.57
N LYS A 343 9.28 -67.10 1.64
CA LYS A 343 10.17 -68.27 1.56
C LYS A 343 9.86 -69.33 2.64
N LYS A 344 9.53 -68.88 3.86
CA LYS A 344 9.12 -69.79 4.95
C LYS A 344 7.78 -70.46 4.66
N ILE A 345 6.83 -69.73 4.07
CA ILE A 345 5.52 -70.27 3.66
C ILE A 345 5.70 -71.28 2.52
N ASP A 346 6.45 -70.93 1.49
CA ASP A 346 6.68 -71.78 0.31
C ASP A 346 7.39 -73.10 0.69
N ALA A 347 8.30 -73.06 1.66
CA ALA A 347 8.94 -74.27 2.22
C ALA A 347 7.93 -75.25 2.87
N LEU A 348 6.72 -74.80 3.22
CA LEU A 348 5.68 -75.66 3.79
C LEU A 348 4.97 -76.52 2.74
N GLU A 349 5.05 -76.17 1.46
CA GLU A 349 4.44 -76.96 0.37
C GLU A 349 4.98 -78.40 0.35
N ILE A 350 6.26 -78.59 0.67
CA ILE A 350 6.89 -79.91 0.78
C ILE A 350 6.20 -80.78 1.86
N TYR A 351 5.79 -80.17 2.98
CA TYR A 351 5.07 -80.88 4.03
C TYR A 351 3.61 -81.15 3.64
N LEU A 352 3.03 -80.31 2.80
CA LEU A 352 1.68 -80.46 2.28
C LEU A 352 1.57 -81.68 1.36
N GLU A 353 2.55 -81.88 0.47
CA GLU A 353 2.65 -83.08 -0.37
C GLU A 353 2.76 -84.37 0.47
N LYS A 354 3.52 -84.31 1.57
CA LYS A 354 3.71 -85.42 2.52
C LYS A 354 2.54 -85.62 3.49
N LYS A 355 1.52 -84.75 3.44
CA LYS A 355 0.35 -84.75 4.34
C LYS A 355 0.71 -84.62 5.83
N GLU A 356 1.83 -83.96 6.15
CA GLU A 356 2.29 -83.72 7.53
C GLU A 356 1.57 -82.52 8.18
N TYR A 357 0.24 -82.53 8.23
CA TYR A 357 -0.59 -81.37 8.58
C TYR A 357 -0.33 -80.80 9.99
N SER A 358 0.01 -81.64 10.97
CA SER A 358 0.35 -81.18 12.33
C SER A 358 1.60 -80.29 12.34
N LYS A 359 2.57 -80.60 11.48
CA LYS A 359 3.82 -79.85 11.36
C LYS A 359 3.61 -78.54 10.61
N ILE A 360 2.79 -78.56 9.56
CA ILE A 360 2.39 -77.35 8.82
C ILE A 360 1.68 -76.37 9.74
N LYS A 361 0.70 -76.84 10.54
CA LYS A 361 0.00 -75.99 11.52
C LYS A 361 0.99 -75.28 12.44
N LEU A 362 1.93 -76.03 13.01
CA LEU A 362 2.89 -75.51 13.99
C LEU A 362 3.86 -74.50 13.37
N GLU A 363 4.34 -74.74 12.15
CA GLU A 363 5.24 -73.80 11.48
C GLU A 363 4.49 -72.57 10.93
N LEU A 364 3.28 -72.75 10.38
CA LEU A 364 2.45 -71.66 9.87
C LEU A 364 2.00 -70.70 10.99
N ASP A 365 1.79 -71.20 12.20
CA ASP A 365 1.47 -70.39 13.39
C ASP A 365 2.65 -69.50 13.82
N LYS A 366 3.90 -69.96 13.65
CA LYS A 366 5.12 -69.18 13.93
C LYS A 366 5.40 -68.06 12.92
N ILE A 367 4.82 -68.14 11.72
CA ILE A 367 5.00 -67.15 10.67
C ILE A 367 4.07 -65.96 10.98
N VAL A 368 4.62 -64.95 11.64
CA VAL A 368 3.90 -63.74 12.09
C VAL A 368 4.58 -62.50 11.52
N TRP A 369 3.77 -61.56 11.02
CA TRP A 369 4.22 -60.26 10.58
C TRP A 369 4.53 -59.35 11.78
N LYS A 370 5.67 -58.67 11.75
CA LYS A 370 6.04 -57.66 12.74
C LYS A 370 5.79 -56.27 12.15
N LYS A 371 4.98 -55.46 12.83
CA LYS A 371 4.68 -54.08 12.41
C LYS A 371 5.97 -53.25 12.33
N ILE A 372 6.15 -52.52 11.24
CA ILE A 372 7.32 -51.67 10.97
C ILE A 372 6.96 -50.18 11.09
N SER A 373 5.74 -49.79 10.69
CA SER A 373 5.25 -48.41 10.72
C SER A 373 5.09 -47.87 12.14
N THR A 374 5.47 -46.61 12.31
CA THR A 374 5.33 -45.85 13.58
C THR A 374 4.24 -44.79 13.51
N GLU A 375 3.86 -44.37 12.31
CA GLU A 375 2.87 -43.31 12.08
C GLU A 375 1.73 -43.79 11.18
N TYR A 376 0.57 -43.14 11.29
CA TYR A 376 -0.60 -43.46 10.48
C TYR A 376 -0.35 -43.34 8.96
N SER A 377 0.42 -42.34 8.53
CA SER A 377 0.77 -42.11 7.13
C SER A 377 1.58 -43.29 6.55
N THR A 378 2.52 -43.83 7.32
CA THR A 378 3.38 -44.95 6.92
C THR A 378 2.71 -46.31 7.12
N GLU A 379 1.74 -46.41 8.04
CA GLU A 379 0.91 -47.62 8.23
C GLU A 379 0.10 -47.95 6.97
N SER A 380 -0.40 -46.93 6.27
CA SER A 380 -1.12 -47.14 5.00
C SER A 380 -0.25 -47.85 3.96
N VAL A 381 1.05 -47.53 3.90
CA VAL A 381 2.02 -48.10 2.98
C VAL A 381 2.35 -49.54 3.35
N GLU A 382 2.48 -49.84 4.65
CA GLU A 382 2.73 -51.19 5.14
C GLU A 382 1.53 -52.12 4.92
N ARG A 383 0.30 -51.59 5.04
CA ARG A 383 -0.94 -52.35 4.94
C ARG A 383 -1.09 -53.09 3.61
N ASP A 384 -0.73 -52.45 2.50
CA ASP A 384 -0.80 -53.06 1.16
C ASP A 384 0.12 -54.30 1.05
N ILE A 385 1.30 -54.23 1.65
CA ILE A 385 2.28 -55.32 1.64
C ILE A 385 1.85 -56.42 2.62
N TYR A 386 1.36 -56.03 3.80
CA TYR A 386 0.81 -56.96 4.80
C TYR A 386 -0.37 -57.77 4.26
N LYS A 387 -1.25 -57.15 3.49
CA LYS A 387 -2.36 -57.84 2.82
C LYS A 387 -1.87 -58.95 1.89
N THR A 388 -0.79 -58.69 1.15
CA THR A 388 -0.16 -59.70 0.27
C THR A 388 0.37 -60.89 1.09
N PHE A 389 0.99 -60.62 2.24
CA PHE A 389 1.41 -61.66 3.17
C PHE A 389 0.24 -62.52 3.68
N LEU A 390 -0.86 -61.87 4.10
CA LEU A 390 -2.05 -62.57 4.58
C LEU A 390 -2.64 -63.50 3.52
N GLN A 391 -2.73 -63.04 2.26
CA GLN A 391 -3.22 -63.85 1.16
C GLN A 391 -2.37 -65.11 0.93
N LYS A 392 -1.03 -64.99 0.97
CA LYS A 392 -0.13 -66.14 0.86
C LYS A 392 -0.31 -67.11 2.03
N LYS A 393 -0.41 -66.59 3.27
CA LYS A 393 -0.63 -67.40 4.46
C LYS A 393 -1.97 -68.14 4.41
N GLU A 394 -3.02 -67.45 3.97
CA GLU A 394 -4.37 -68.00 3.81
C GLU A 394 -4.42 -69.09 2.73
N ALA A 395 -3.69 -68.93 1.62
CA ALA A 395 -3.64 -69.91 0.54
C ALA A 395 -3.13 -71.28 1.00
N ILE A 396 -2.10 -71.34 1.85
CA ILE A 396 -1.64 -72.59 2.47
C ILE A 396 -2.63 -73.08 3.51
N ASN A 397 -3.16 -72.18 4.34
CA ASN A 397 -4.10 -72.54 5.41
C ASN A 397 -5.40 -73.18 4.87
N ASN A 398 -5.90 -72.70 3.73
CA ASN A 398 -7.10 -73.22 3.09
C ASN A 398 -6.94 -74.63 2.51
N GLN A 399 -5.70 -75.08 2.31
CA GLN A 399 -5.40 -76.45 1.87
C GLN A 399 -5.34 -77.45 3.04
N LEU A 400 -5.43 -76.99 4.29
CA LEU A 400 -5.41 -77.82 5.48
C LEU A 400 -6.83 -78.32 5.86
N PRO A 401 -6.96 -79.56 6.37
CA PRO A 401 -8.20 -80.01 6.98
C PRO A 401 -8.61 -79.13 8.18
N GLU A 402 -9.92 -78.98 8.43
CA GLU A 402 -10.47 -78.06 9.46
C GLU A 402 -9.74 -78.10 10.81
N LYS A 403 -9.42 -79.30 11.34
CA LYS A 403 -8.74 -79.45 12.64
C LYS A 403 -7.31 -78.85 12.69
N PHE A 404 -6.71 -78.60 11.53
CA PHE A 404 -5.34 -78.12 11.39
C PHE A 404 -5.23 -76.68 10.88
N LYS A 405 -6.35 -76.02 10.58
CA LYS A 405 -6.33 -74.61 10.20
C LYS A 405 -5.82 -73.74 11.36
N VAL A 406 -5.12 -72.66 11.00
CA VAL A 406 -4.57 -71.63 11.88
C VAL A 406 -5.42 -70.36 11.72
N GLU A 407 -5.52 -69.55 12.77
CA GLU A 407 -6.16 -68.24 12.68
C GLU A 407 -5.30 -67.30 11.82
N VAL A 408 -5.88 -66.81 10.72
CA VAL A 408 -5.24 -65.81 9.86
C VAL A 408 -5.85 -64.45 10.23
N GLY A 409 -5.02 -63.54 10.70
CA GLY A 409 -5.44 -62.19 11.08
C GLY A 409 -6.08 -61.42 9.92
N SER A 410 -6.80 -60.35 10.22
CA SER A 410 -7.44 -59.50 9.22
C SER A 410 -6.48 -58.44 8.69
N GLU A 411 -6.80 -57.82 7.55
CA GLU A 411 -6.03 -56.67 7.05
C GLU A 411 -6.01 -55.48 8.03
N TYR A 412 -6.92 -55.44 9.02
CA TYR A 412 -6.99 -54.45 10.10
C TYR A 412 -6.20 -54.84 11.35
N SER A 413 -5.53 -55.99 11.34
CA SER A 413 -4.71 -56.47 12.46
C SER A 413 -3.31 -55.83 12.50
N LEU A 414 -3.02 -54.90 11.59
CA LEU A 414 -1.80 -54.09 11.53
C LEU A 414 -1.90 -52.83 12.40
#